data_AF-A0A5B7AMU3-F1
#
_entry.id   AF-A0A5B7AMU3-F1
#
_cell.length_a   1.000
_cell.length_b   1.000
_cell.length_c   1.000
_cell.angle_alpha   90.00
_cell.angle_beta   90.00
_cell.angle_gamma   90.00
#
_symmetry.space_group_name_H-M   'P 1'
#
loop_
_entity.id
_entity.type
_entity.pdbx_description
1 polymer ?
#
loop_
_entity_poly.entity_id
_entity_poly.type
_entity_poly.pdbx_seq_one_letter_code
_entity_poly.pdbx_strand_id
1 'polypeptide(L)'
;MTNAALITVAKNCPNFYRFRLCILNPTRPDPVTMQPLDEGFGAIVQSSKSLRRLSLSGLLTDQVFLYIGMYAEQLEMLSIAFAGNGDQGMLYVLNGCKKLKKLEIRDSPFGNVALLTDVGKYETMRSLWMSSCEVTLGGCKTVAKKMPRLNVEIINESDHVPDDDDDRQKVEKMYLYRTLVGPRRDAPDFVWTL
;
A
#
# COMPACT_ATOMS: atom_id res chain seq x y z
N MET A 1 -0.06 12.77 18.12
CA MET A 1 0.14 11.35 18.49
C MET A 1 1.61 11.18 18.82
N THR A 2 1.96 10.39 19.85
CA THR A 2 3.35 10.05 20.20
C THR A 2 3.56 8.53 20.12
N ASN A 3 4.79 8.09 19.95
CA ASN A 3 5.18 6.68 20.07
C ASN A 3 4.82 6.14 21.45
N ALA A 4 5.09 6.91 22.52
CA ALA A 4 4.74 6.52 23.88
C ALA A 4 3.23 6.26 24.07
N ALA A 5 2.38 7.05 23.42
CA ALA A 5 0.93 6.84 23.44
C ALA A 5 0.54 5.55 22.68
N LEU A 6 1.08 5.34 21.48
CA LEU A 6 0.83 4.12 20.69
C LEU A 6 1.31 2.86 21.40
N ILE A 7 2.48 2.90 22.03
CA ILE A 7 3.02 1.79 22.84
C ILE A 7 2.13 1.51 24.04
N THR A 8 1.67 2.56 24.73
CA THR A 8 0.72 2.41 25.85
C THR A 8 -0.58 1.77 25.39
N VAL A 9 -1.11 2.18 24.23
CA VAL A 9 -2.30 1.58 23.63
C VAL A 9 -2.06 0.11 23.27
N ALA A 10 -0.93 -0.22 22.66
CA ALA A 10 -0.57 -1.59 22.31
C ALA A 10 -0.47 -2.51 23.53
N LYS A 11 0.08 -2.01 24.65
CA LYS A 11 0.20 -2.75 25.92
C LYS A 11 -1.15 -3.01 26.57
N ASN A 12 -2.03 -2.02 26.58
CA ASN A 12 -3.32 -2.12 27.28
C ASN A 12 -4.41 -2.81 26.44
N CYS A 13 -4.28 -2.78 25.11
CA CYS A 13 -5.28 -3.32 24.18
C CYS A 13 -4.64 -4.32 23.19
N PRO A 14 -4.18 -5.50 23.65
CA PRO A 14 -3.46 -6.46 22.80
C PRO A 14 -4.36 -7.21 21.80
N ASN A 15 -5.67 -6.99 21.83
CA ASN A 15 -6.64 -7.75 21.03
C ASN A 15 -7.29 -6.90 19.93
N PHE A 16 -6.60 -5.89 19.39
CA PHE A 16 -7.17 -5.11 18.30
C PHE A 16 -7.38 -5.98 17.07
N TYR A 17 -8.63 -6.02 16.61
CA TYR A 17 -8.97 -6.57 15.31
C TYR A 17 -8.81 -5.52 14.20
N ARG A 18 -9.05 -4.24 14.51
CA ARG A 18 -8.90 -3.10 13.59
C ARG A 18 -8.29 -1.93 14.34
N PHE A 19 -7.26 -1.33 13.76
CA PHE A 19 -6.64 -0.13 14.28
C PHE A 19 -6.47 0.87 13.14
N ARG A 20 -7.12 2.03 13.24
CA ARG A 20 -7.07 3.05 12.20
C ARG A 20 -6.80 4.38 12.85
N LEU A 21 -5.66 4.97 12.53
CA LEU A 21 -5.28 6.27 13.03
C LEU A 21 -5.08 7.23 11.86
N CYS A 22 -5.70 8.40 11.93
CA CYS A 22 -5.52 9.49 10.99
C CYS A 22 -5.01 10.72 11.74
N ILE A 23 -3.77 11.12 11.44
CA ILE A 23 -3.20 12.40 11.87
C ILE A 23 -3.40 13.38 10.72
N LEU A 24 -4.11 14.48 10.98
CA LEU A 24 -4.53 15.43 9.94
C LEU A 24 -3.35 16.02 9.14
N ASN A 25 -2.18 16.17 9.76
CA ASN A 25 -0.98 16.59 9.06
C ASN A 25 -0.18 15.33 8.64
N PRO A 26 -0.04 15.07 7.32
CA PRO A 26 0.32 13.76 6.77
C PRO A 26 1.72 13.24 7.14
N THR A 27 2.65 14.10 7.51
CA THR A 27 4.04 13.74 7.83
C THR A 27 4.47 14.23 9.20
N ARG A 28 3.51 14.42 10.11
CA ARG A 28 3.79 14.91 11.46
C ARG A 28 4.56 13.86 12.27
N PRO A 29 5.77 14.16 12.79
CA PRO A 29 6.49 13.26 13.67
C PRO A 29 5.85 13.20 15.06
N ASP A 30 6.38 12.32 15.91
CA ASP A 30 6.17 12.40 17.35
C ASP A 30 6.55 13.81 17.83
N PRO A 31 5.61 14.60 18.41
CA PRO A 31 5.90 15.97 18.81
C PRO A 31 6.83 16.10 20.02
N VAL A 32 7.09 15.00 20.74
CA VAL A 32 7.97 14.99 21.92
C VAL A 32 9.40 14.61 21.51
N THR A 33 9.55 13.56 20.71
CA THR A 33 10.87 13.03 20.33
C THR A 33 11.35 13.48 18.95
N MET A 34 10.46 14.08 18.16
CA MET A 34 10.65 14.42 16.75
C MET A 34 11.00 13.22 15.86
N GLN A 35 10.78 12.00 16.34
CA GLN A 35 11.02 10.77 15.61
C GLN A 35 9.80 10.36 14.75
N PRO A 36 10.01 9.53 13.73
CA PRO A 36 8.92 8.80 13.08
C PRO A 36 8.10 7.99 14.07
N LEU A 37 6.85 7.67 13.70
CA LEU A 37 5.94 6.86 14.52
C LEU A 37 6.13 5.35 14.33
N ASP A 38 7.27 4.94 13.76
CA ASP A 38 7.57 3.55 13.39
C ASP A 38 7.50 2.61 14.60
N GLU A 39 8.12 2.99 15.72
CA GLU A 39 8.11 2.23 16.98
C GLU A 39 6.70 2.08 17.57
N GLY A 40 5.90 3.13 17.49
CA GLY A 40 4.54 3.15 17.99
C GLY A 40 3.63 2.19 17.23
N PHE A 41 3.63 2.29 15.89
CA PHE A 41 2.88 1.33 15.07
C PHE A 41 3.48 -0.07 15.11
N GLY A 42 4.80 -0.19 15.23
CA GLY A 42 5.52 -1.45 15.46
C GLY A 42 4.99 -2.17 16.69
N ALA A 43 4.85 -1.45 17.82
CA ALA A 43 4.27 -2.01 19.04
C ALA A 43 2.82 -2.46 18.86
N ILE A 44 1.99 -1.72 18.10
CA ILE A 44 0.60 -2.10 17.81
C ILE A 44 0.55 -3.45 17.07
N VAL A 45 1.30 -3.59 15.98
CA VAL A 45 1.31 -4.83 15.18
C VAL A 45 2.01 -5.98 15.88
N GLN A 46 3.00 -5.69 16.73
CA GLN A 46 3.67 -6.70 17.53
C GLN A 46 2.74 -7.25 18.62
N SER A 47 1.96 -6.40 19.29
CA SER A 47 1.04 -6.81 20.36
C SER A 47 -0.23 -7.47 19.81
N SER A 48 -0.85 -6.86 18.79
CA SER A 48 -2.16 -7.27 18.27
C SER A 48 -2.07 -8.36 17.21
N LYS A 49 -1.86 -9.62 17.62
CA LYS A 49 -1.72 -10.78 16.72
C LYS A 49 -2.98 -11.09 15.89
N SER A 50 -4.15 -10.62 16.32
CA SER A 50 -5.43 -10.78 15.62
C SER A 50 -5.79 -9.61 14.70
N LEU A 51 -4.88 -8.65 14.52
CA LEU A 51 -5.11 -7.43 13.73
C LEU A 51 -5.33 -7.76 12.26
N ARG A 52 -6.46 -7.29 11.72
CA ARG A 52 -6.88 -7.56 10.33
C ARG A 52 -6.99 -6.32 9.48
N ARG A 53 -7.16 -5.15 10.08
CA ARG A 53 -7.23 -3.87 9.37
C ARG A 53 -6.36 -2.82 10.04
N LEU A 54 -5.47 -2.23 9.26
CA LEU A 54 -4.57 -1.17 9.70
C LEU A 54 -4.65 0.02 8.75
N SER A 55 -4.71 1.23 9.31
CA SER A 55 -4.51 2.47 8.56
C SER A 55 -3.44 3.31 9.24
N LEU A 56 -2.43 3.70 8.47
CA LEU A 56 -1.24 4.42 8.93
C LEU A 56 -1.35 5.92 8.64
N SER A 57 -0.69 6.73 9.48
CA SER A 57 -0.50 8.18 9.24
C SER A 57 0.60 8.75 10.15
N GLY A 58 1.08 9.95 9.84
CA GLY A 58 2.21 10.59 10.51
C GLY A 58 3.53 10.31 9.79
N LEU A 59 4.64 10.84 10.31
CA LEU A 59 5.96 10.55 9.75
C LEU A 59 6.29 9.07 9.94
N LEU A 60 6.50 8.34 8.86
CA LEU A 60 6.75 6.91 8.86
C LEU A 60 7.82 6.54 7.82
N THR A 61 8.73 5.66 8.19
CA THR A 61 9.81 5.18 7.32
C THR A 61 9.59 3.74 6.87
N ASP A 62 10.50 3.19 6.07
CA ASP A 62 10.49 1.76 5.71
C ASP A 62 10.51 0.82 6.92
N GLN A 63 10.96 1.30 8.08
CA GLN A 63 11.02 0.53 9.33
C GLN A 63 9.64 0.08 9.82
N VAL A 64 8.59 0.91 9.70
CA VAL A 64 7.23 0.49 10.11
C VAL A 64 6.74 -0.68 9.26
N PHE A 65 7.09 -0.67 7.98
CA PHE A 65 6.68 -1.71 7.05
C PHE A 65 7.45 -3.01 7.27
N LEU A 66 8.71 -2.93 7.69
CA LEU A 66 9.46 -4.08 8.20
C LEU A 66 8.73 -4.71 9.40
N TYR A 67 8.32 -3.91 10.40
CA TYR A 67 7.56 -4.44 11.55
C TYR A 67 6.21 -5.03 11.15
N ILE A 68 5.49 -4.39 10.22
CA ILE A 68 4.24 -4.93 9.68
C ILE A 68 4.49 -6.29 9.01
N GLY A 69 5.52 -6.39 8.16
CA GLY A 69 5.90 -7.64 7.51
C GLY A 69 6.30 -8.74 8.51
N MET A 70 6.99 -8.38 9.59
CA MET A 70 7.42 -9.33 10.61
C MET A 70 6.28 -9.83 11.49
N TYR A 71 5.33 -8.96 11.86
CA TYR A 71 4.39 -9.26 12.95
C TYR A 71 2.93 -9.36 12.53
N ALA A 72 2.51 -8.73 11.43
CA ALA A 72 1.10 -8.59 11.05
C ALA A 72 0.63 -9.68 10.07
N GLU A 73 0.94 -10.95 10.35
CA GLU A 73 0.62 -12.09 9.46
C GLU A 73 -0.88 -12.21 9.14
N GLN A 74 -1.74 -11.85 10.10
CA GLN A 74 -3.21 -11.89 9.98
C GLN A 74 -3.82 -10.68 9.27
N LEU A 75 -3.01 -9.71 8.85
CA LEU A 75 -3.50 -8.48 8.25
C LEU A 75 -4.16 -8.75 6.90
N GLU A 76 -5.40 -8.29 6.74
CA GLU A 76 -6.20 -8.48 5.54
C GLU A 76 -6.33 -7.17 4.74
N MET A 77 -6.29 -6.02 5.40
CA MET A 77 -6.42 -4.72 4.78
C MET A 77 -5.45 -3.70 5.38
N LEU A 78 -4.64 -3.09 4.51
CA LEU A 78 -3.69 -2.04 4.87
C LEU A 78 -3.94 -0.80 4.01
N SER A 79 -4.09 0.35 4.66
CA SER A 79 -4.17 1.66 3.99
C SER A 79 -2.96 2.50 4.39
N ILE A 80 -2.23 3.02 3.40
CA ILE A 80 -0.99 3.78 3.51
C ILE A 80 -1.17 5.13 2.83
N ALA A 81 -0.77 6.20 3.51
CA ALA A 81 -0.73 7.54 2.94
C ALA A 81 0.52 8.27 3.45
N PHE A 82 1.29 8.90 2.55
CA PHE A 82 2.44 9.75 2.90
C PHE A 82 3.50 9.06 3.78
N ALA A 83 3.84 7.82 3.45
CA ALA A 83 4.71 7.00 4.28
C ALA A 83 5.72 6.18 3.48
N GLY A 84 6.88 5.90 4.08
CA GLY A 84 7.94 5.09 3.50
C GLY A 84 9.03 5.91 2.83
N ASN A 85 10.12 5.21 2.48
CA ASN A 85 11.32 5.80 1.89
C ASN A 85 11.60 5.24 0.50
N GLY A 86 11.13 4.01 0.20
CA GLY A 86 11.31 3.37 -1.08
C GLY A 86 10.58 2.05 -1.20
N ASP A 87 10.77 1.36 -2.33
CA ASP A 87 10.15 0.07 -2.64
C ASP A 87 10.31 -1.01 -1.55
N GLN A 88 11.38 -0.92 -0.75
CA GLN A 88 11.65 -1.86 0.32
C GLN A 88 10.52 -1.95 1.36
N GLY A 89 9.85 -0.82 1.65
CA GLY A 89 8.70 -0.79 2.54
C GLY A 89 7.55 -1.67 2.03
N MET A 90 7.13 -1.48 0.78
CA MET A 90 6.07 -2.30 0.19
C MET A 90 6.48 -3.77 0.07
N LEU A 91 7.74 -4.08 -0.24
CA LEU A 91 8.25 -5.45 -0.29
C LEU A 91 8.11 -6.17 1.06
N TYR A 92 8.42 -5.52 2.18
CA TYR A 92 8.22 -6.12 3.51
C TYR A 92 6.76 -6.51 3.75
N VAL A 93 5.82 -5.64 3.37
CA VAL A 93 4.39 -5.89 3.49
C VAL A 93 3.96 -7.09 2.63
N LEU A 94 4.30 -7.09 1.34
CA LEU A 94 3.88 -8.16 0.42
C LEU A 94 4.45 -9.52 0.83
N ASN A 95 5.70 -9.54 1.29
CA ASN A 95 6.38 -10.75 1.75
C ASN A 95 5.80 -11.25 3.07
N GLY A 96 5.57 -10.37 4.05
CA GLY A 96 5.19 -10.77 5.41
C GLY A 96 3.69 -10.98 5.62
N CYS A 97 2.83 -10.15 5.01
CA CYS A 97 1.38 -10.19 5.21
C CYS A 97 0.75 -11.27 4.33
N LYS A 98 0.73 -12.52 4.81
CA LYS A 98 0.23 -13.67 4.04
C LYS A 98 -1.28 -13.65 3.80
N LYS A 99 -2.06 -13.04 4.69
CA LYS A 99 -3.52 -12.93 4.57
C LYS A 99 -4.01 -11.65 3.89
N LEU A 100 -3.09 -10.81 3.39
CA LEU A 100 -3.45 -9.54 2.78
C LEU A 100 -4.41 -9.73 1.60
N LYS A 101 -5.50 -8.98 1.61
CA LYS A 101 -6.54 -8.97 0.57
C LYS A 101 -6.69 -7.61 -0.10
N LYS A 102 -6.46 -6.52 0.63
CA LYS A 102 -6.56 -5.17 0.09
C LYS A 102 -5.36 -4.35 0.55
N LEU A 103 -4.66 -3.76 -0.41
CA LEU A 103 -3.62 -2.79 -0.17
C LEU A 103 -3.99 -1.50 -0.89
N GLU A 104 -4.09 -0.41 -0.14
CA GLU A 104 -4.43 0.92 -0.67
C GLU A 104 -3.30 1.86 -0.30
N ILE A 105 -2.61 2.40 -1.30
CA ILE A 105 -1.44 3.25 -1.14
C ILE A 105 -1.70 4.58 -1.86
N ARG A 106 -1.37 5.68 -1.21
CA ARG A 106 -1.29 6.98 -1.87
C ARG A 106 -0.09 7.79 -1.41
N ASP A 107 0.43 8.63 -2.30
CA ASP A 107 1.45 9.64 -1.98
C ASP A 107 2.68 9.03 -1.28
N SER A 108 3.12 7.86 -1.74
CA SER A 108 4.21 7.08 -1.14
C SER A 108 5.26 6.72 -2.19
N PRO A 109 6.56 6.66 -1.82
CA PRO A 109 7.66 6.41 -2.75
C PRO A 109 7.80 4.92 -3.10
N PHE A 110 6.70 4.27 -3.46
CA PHE A 110 6.67 2.87 -3.90
C PHE A 110 6.43 2.81 -5.41
N GLY A 111 7.23 2.03 -6.11
CA GLY A 111 7.28 2.00 -7.56
C GLY A 111 7.46 0.61 -8.14
N ASN A 112 8.16 0.55 -9.27
CA ASN A 112 8.22 -0.65 -10.09
C ASN A 112 8.95 -1.81 -9.42
N VAL A 113 9.96 -1.56 -8.57
CA VAL A 113 10.71 -2.68 -7.95
C VAL A 113 9.77 -3.45 -7.02
N ALA A 114 9.02 -2.76 -6.15
CA ALA A 114 8.06 -3.43 -5.29
C ALA A 114 6.91 -4.07 -6.09
N LEU A 115 6.40 -3.35 -7.09
CA LEU A 115 5.30 -3.83 -7.93
C LEU A 115 5.66 -5.14 -8.64
N LEU A 116 6.86 -5.24 -9.20
CA LEU A 116 7.24 -6.31 -10.13
C LEU A 116 7.94 -7.50 -9.50
N THR A 117 8.40 -7.40 -8.24
CA THR A 117 9.18 -8.46 -7.60
C THR A 117 8.40 -9.76 -7.42
N ASP A 118 7.14 -9.69 -6.96
CA ASP A 118 6.27 -10.86 -6.78
C ASP A 118 4.87 -10.58 -7.35
N VAL A 119 4.78 -10.58 -8.68
CA VAL A 119 3.52 -10.30 -9.37
C VAL A 119 2.46 -11.38 -9.09
N GLY A 120 2.88 -12.61 -8.79
CA GLY A 120 2.00 -13.72 -8.44
C GLY A 120 1.20 -13.46 -7.16
N LYS A 121 1.76 -12.68 -6.23
CA LYS A 121 1.07 -12.28 -4.98
C LYS A 121 -0.30 -11.66 -5.24
N TYR A 122 -0.45 -10.87 -6.30
CA TYR A 122 -1.68 -10.11 -6.55
C TYR A 122 -2.89 -11.00 -6.89
N GLU A 123 -2.69 -12.22 -7.41
CA GLU A 123 -3.79 -13.19 -7.60
C GLU A 123 -4.37 -13.73 -6.28
N THR A 124 -3.60 -13.66 -5.19
CA THR A 124 -4.05 -14.05 -3.85
C THR A 124 -4.85 -12.95 -3.14
N MET A 125 -4.73 -11.72 -3.65
CA MET A 125 -5.35 -10.51 -3.13
C MET A 125 -6.68 -10.23 -3.87
N ARG A 126 -7.52 -9.41 -3.26
CA ARG A 126 -8.69 -8.85 -3.94
C ARG A 126 -8.26 -7.73 -4.88
N SER A 127 -7.45 -6.81 -4.38
CA SER A 127 -7.02 -5.65 -5.15
C SER A 127 -5.82 -4.93 -4.53
N LEU A 128 -5.11 -4.19 -5.37
CA LEU A 128 -4.12 -3.18 -5.01
C LEU A 128 -4.53 -1.85 -5.67
N TRP A 129 -4.59 -0.79 -4.86
CA TRP A 129 -4.74 0.58 -5.32
C TRP A 129 -3.46 1.34 -5.03
N MET A 130 -2.94 2.06 -6.03
CA MET A 130 -1.81 2.98 -5.88
C MET A 130 -2.13 4.30 -6.60
N SER A 131 -1.97 5.42 -5.93
CA SER A 131 -2.17 6.75 -6.52
C SER A 131 -1.07 7.72 -6.09
N SER A 132 -0.60 8.59 -6.98
CA SER A 132 0.53 9.51 -6.69
C SER A 132 1.74 8.75 -6.13
N CYS A 133 2.09 7.62 -6.77
CA CYS A 133 3.20 6.75 -6.39
C CYS A 133 4.27 6.75 -7.50
N GLU A 134 5.32 5.95 -7.34
CA GLU A 134 6.46 5.88 -8.26
C GLU A 134 6.30 4.78 -9.34
N VAL A 135 5.08 4.27 -9.53
CA VAL A 135 4.77 3.25 -10.53
C VAL A 135 4.69 3.87 -11.91
N THR A 136 5.31 3.24 -12.91
CA THR A 136 5.29 3.70 -14.30
C THR A 136 4.35 2.88 -15.18
N LEU A 137 3.96 3.45 -16.32
CA LEU A 137 3.12 2.78 -17.31
C LEU A 137 3.74 1.47 -17.79
N GLY A 138 5.05 1.43 -18.06
CA GLY A 138 5.76 0.21 -18.43
C GLY A 138 5.75 -0.86 -17.33
N GLY A 139 5.77 -0.43 -16.06
CA GLY A 139 5.57 -1.32 -14.91
C GLY A 139 4.19 -1.97 -14.93
N CYS A 140 3.14 -1.17 -15.12
CA CYS A 140 1.76 -1.65 -15.23
C CYS A 140 1.57 -2.61 -16.42
N LYS A 141 2.09 -2.27 -17.60
CA LYS A 141 2.06 -3.15 -18.80
C LYS A 141 2.77 -4.47 -18.52
N THR A 142 3.88 -4.45 -17.79
CA THR A 142 4.61 -5.67 -17.40
C THR A 142 3.78 -6.56 -16.48
N VAL A 143 3.03 -5.99 -15.53
CA VAL A 143 2.09 -6.74 -14.68
C VAL A 143 1.00 -7.39 -15.53
N ALA A 144 0.31 -6.62 -16.36
CA ALA A 144 -0.78 -7.10 -17.22
C ALA A 144 -0.31 -8.24 -18.14
N LYS A 145 0.84 -8.07 -18.79
CA LYS A 145 1.45 -9.09 -19.66
C LYS A 145 1.81 -10.38 -18.92
N LYS A 146 2.30 -10.29 -17.68
CA LYS A 146 2.68 -11.48 -16.89
C LYS A 146 1.48 -12.19 -16.26
N MET A 147 0.43 -11.44 -15.92
CA MET A 147 -0.69 -11.94 -15.12
C MET A 147 -2.04 -11.64 -15.80
N PRO A 148 -2.44 -12.40 -16.84
CA PRO A 148 -3.64 -12.13 -17.65
C PRO A 148 -4.97 -12.32 -16.89
N ARG A 149 -4.93 -12.82 -15.65
CA ARG A 149 -6.11 -12.93 -14.76
C ARG A 149 -6.28 -11.72 -13.84
N LEU A 150 -5.39 -10.73 -13.97
CA LEU A 150 -5.51 -9.44 -13.32
C LEU A 150 -5.94 -8.41 -14.36
N ASN A 151 -6.97 -7.64 -14.05
CA ASN A 151 -7.18 -6.38 -14.74
C ASN A 151 -6.24 -5.36 -14.10
N VAL A 152 -5.48 -4.64 -14.92
CA VAL A 152 -4.64 -3.51 -14.50
C VAL A 152 -5.24 -2.26 -15.12
N GLU A 153 -5.96 -1.49 -14.32
CA GLU A 153 -6.60 -0.26 -14.77
C GLU A 153 -5.73 0.94 -14.43
N ILE A 154 -5.41 1.73 -15.46
CA ILE A 154 -4.83 3.06 -15.32
C ILE A 154 -5.98 4.05 -15.30
N ILE A 155 -6.01 4.92 -14.29
CA ILE A 155 -7.04 5.93 -14.11
C ILE A 155 -6.33 7.28 -14.14
N ASN A 156 -6.66 8.12 -15.10
CA ASN A 156 -6.05 9.45 -15.25
C ASN A 156 -7.15 10.48 -15.46
N GLU A 157 -7.43 11.27 -14.43
CA GLU A 157 -8.48 12.29 -14.46
C GLU A 157 -8.01 13.60 -15.10
N SER A 158 -6.72 13.70 -15.47
CA SER A 158 -6.23 14.82 -16.25
C SER A 158 -6.52 14.65 -17.74
N ASP A 159 -6.72 15.78 -18.45
CA ASP A 159 -6.90 15.80 -19.91
C ASP A 159 -5.66 15.28 -20.69
N HIS A 160 -4.56 14.98 -19.97
CA HIS A 160 -3.35 14.42 -20.55
C HIS A 160 -3.47 12.90 -20.65
N VAL A 161 -3.81 12.39 -21.83
CA VAL A 161 -3.68 10.97 -22.13
C VAL A 161 -2.22 10.56 -21.94
N PRO A 162 -1.90 9.51 -21.16
CA PRO A 162 -0.54 9.00 -21.09
C PRO A 162 -0.03 8.70 -22.48
N ASP A 163 1.20 9.11 -22.78
CA ASP A 163 1.83 8.73 -24.04
C ASP A 163 2.10 7.24 -23.96
N ASP A 164 1.38 6.44 -24.76
CA ASP A 164 1.52 4.98 -24.72
C ASP A 164 2.93 4.53 -25.13
N ASP A 165 3.71 5.39 -25.80
CA ASP A 165 5.10 5.11 -26.16
C ASP A 165 6.11 5.45 -25.03
N ASP A 166 5.71 6.19 -23.97
CA ASP A 166 6.57 6.50 -22.83
C ASP A 166 6.32 5.59 -21.61
N ASP A 167 6.92 4.41 -21.65
CA ASP A 167 6.90 3.44 -20.55
C ASP A 167 7.49 3.95 -19.21
N ARG A 168 8.21 5.09 -19.23
CA ARG A 168 8.80 5.71 -18.03
C ARG A 168 7.85 6.68 -17.34
N GLN A 169 6.77 7.08 -18.00
CA GLN A 169 5.78 7.99 -17.42
C GLN A 169 5.15 7.36 -16.17
N LYS A 170 5.11 8.12 -15.08
CA LYS A 170 4.39 7.72 -13.86
C LYS A 170 2.88 7.78 -14.10
N VAL A 171 2.17 6.76 -13.64
CA VAL A 171 0.70 6.76 -13.73
C VAL A 171 0.11 7.53 -12.55
N GLU A 172 -0.96 8.30 -12.80
CA GLU A 172 -1.64 9.05 -11.74
C GLU A 172 -2.24 8.10 -10.70
N LYS A 173 -3.05 7.15 -11.18
CA LYS A 173 -3.67 6.09 -10.38
C LYS A 173 -3.58 4.76 -11.14
N MET A 174 -3.27 3.72 -10.40
CA MET A 174 -3.36 2.33 -10.84
C MET A 174 -4.29 1.60 -9.89
N TYR A 175 -5.22 0.84 -10.47
CA TYR A 175 -6.03 -0.12 -9.77
C TYR A 175 -5.88 -1.49 -10.41
N LEU A 176 -5.29 -2.43 -9.68
CA LEU A 176 -5.24 -3.82 -10.12
C LEU A 176 -6.11 -4.71 -9.25
N TYR A 177 -6.77 -5.67 -9.88
CA TYR A 177 -7.64 -6.62 -9.21
C TYR A 177 -7.75 -7.91 -10.01
N ARG A 178 -7.86 -9.03 -9.29
CA ARG A 178 -8.06 -10.33 -9.92
C ARG A 178 -9.50 -10.46 -10.43
N THR A 179 -9.66 -11.10 -11.57
CA THR A 179 -10.95 -11.34 -12.21
C THR A 179 -11.02 -12.73 -12.83
N LEU A 180 -12.22 -13.29 -12.90
CA LEU A 180 -12.51 -14.52 -13.67
C LEU A 180 -13.17 -14.23 -15.01
N VAL A 181 -13.59 -12.98 -15.24
CA VAL A 181 -14.38 -12.57 -16.43
C VAL A 181 -13.60 -11.64 -17.37
N GLY A 182 -12.36 -11.29 -17.02
CA GLY A 182 -11.52 -10.38 -17.80
C GLY A 182 -11.90 -8.91 -17.65
N PRO A 183 -11.51 -8.06 -18.62
CA PRO A 183 -11.77 -6.62 -18.63
C PRO A 183 -13.26 -6.27 -18.57
N ARG A 184 -13.57 -5.21 -17.82
CA ARG A 184 -14.94 -4.67 -17.76
C ARG A 184 -15.29 -3.87 -19.02
N ARG A 185 -16.58 -3.77 -19.34
CA ARG A 185 -17.10 -3.14 -20.58
C ARG A 185 -17.68 -1.73 -20.37
N ASP A 186 -17.62 -1.23 -19.14
CA ASP A 186 -18.20 0.03 -18.69
C ASP A 186 -17.12 1.04 -18.25
N ALA A 187 -15.88 0.88 -18.75
CA ALA A 187 -14.81 1.83 -18.50
C ALA A 187 -15.16 3.20 -19.10
N PRO A 188 -15.16 4.29 -18.30
CA PRO A 188 -15.22 5.63 -18.85
C PRO A 188 -13.91 5.97 -19.57
N ASP A 189 -13.92 7.01 -20.38
CA ASP A 189 -12.80 7.36 -21.28
C ASP A 189 -11.47 7.66 -20.57
N PHE A 190 -11.51 7.99 -19.27
CA PHE A 190 -10.34 8.26 -18.44
C PHE A 190 -9.76 7.00 -17.76
N VAL A 191 -10.24 5.80 -18.13
CA VAL A 191 -9.78 4.53 -17.60
C VAL A 191 -9.39 3.56 -18.71
N TRP A 192 -8.15 3.09 -18.67
CA TRP A 192 -7.60 2.12 -19.63
C TRP A 192 -7.28 0.81 -18.90
N THR A 193 -7.81 -0.30 -19.38
CA THR A 193 -7.40 -1.64 -18.92
C THR A 193 -6.29 -2.16 -19.80
N LEU A 194 -5.13 -2.45 -19.21
CA LEU A 194 -3.96 -3.03 -19.88
C LEU A 194 -4.06 -4.56 -20.02
#